data_AF-A0A1F9KRF2-F1
#
_entry.id   AF-A0A1F9KRF2-F1
#
_cell.length_a   1.000
_cell.length_b   1.000
_cell.length_c   1.000
_cell.angle_alpha   90.00
_cell.angle_beta   90.00
_cell.angle_gamma   90.00
#
_symmetry.space_group_name_H-M   'P 1'
#
loop_
_entity.id
_entity.type
_entity.pdbx_description
1 polymer ?
#
loop_
_entity_poly.entity_id
_entity_poly.type
_entity_poly.pdbx_seq_one_letter_code
_entity_poly.pdbx_strand_id
1 'polypeptide(L)'
;MEEEVFPPLKIQTVQGYPGGPEIDLAIERGEVQCRSFTIEAFFSREPYGGWRKKGFIRNLIQTGRARDPRLANVPTIYELMDRYKTPETGRRLAAVILAGGALGRPMMAPPGVPPDRVKILREAFARTMKDPGFLEEIKKRNFELGPTTGEELEEIVKDAMSQPPEVIEKLKKMLGK
;
A
#
# COMPACT_ATOMS: atom_id res chain seq x y z
N MET A 1 -8.84 -9.33 -8.77
CA MET A 1 -9.20 -8.80 -7.44
C MET A 1 -10.62 -8.22 -7.46
N GLU A 2 -10.99 -7.51 -8.53
CA GLU A 2 -12.22 -6.71 -8.61
C GLU A 2 -13.51 -7.54 -8.66
N GLU A 3 -13.52 -8.69 -9.35
CA GLU A 3 -14.70 -9.55 -9.48
C GLU A 3 -14.96 -10.46 -8.27
N GLU A 4 -13.95 -10.72 -7.42
CA GLU A 4 -14.08 -11.64 -6.27
C GLU A 4 -14.21 -10.92 -4.92
N VAL A 5 -13.80 -9.64 -4.83
CA VAL A 5 -13.83 -8.86 -3.57
C VAL A 5 -14.98 -7.85 -3.55
N PHE A 6 -15.47 -7.42 -4.71
CA PHE A 6 -16.59 -6.48 -4.82
C PHE A 6 -17.78 -7.12 -5.55
N PRO A 7 -19.03 -6.72 -5.24
CA PRO A 7 -20.17 -7.04 -6.11
C PRO A 7 -19.87 -6.60 -7.55
N PRO A 8 -20.51 -7.16 -8.60
CA PRO A 8 -20.08 -7.00 -9.99
C PRO A 8 -19.96 -5.53 -10.41
N LEU A 9 -18.74 -5.02 -10.29
CA LEU A 9 -18.32 -3.67 -10.66
C LEU A 9 -17.53 -3.83 -11.95
N LYS A 10 -18.10 -3.32 -13.05
CA LYS A 10 -17.39 -3.23 -14.32
C LYS A 10 -16.35 -2.12 -14.21
N ILE A 11 -15.14 -2.49 -13.84
CA ILE A 11 -14.00 -1.58 -13.77
C ILE A 11 -13.23 -1.67 -15.09
N GLN A 12 -13.11 -0.53 -15.78
CA GLN A 12 -12.24 -0.40 -16.93
C GLN A 12 -10.95 0.27 -16.48
N THR A 13 -9.85 -0.48 -16.49
CA THR A 13 -8.53 0.09 -16.17
C THR A 13 -8.07 0.96 -17.33
N VAL A 14 -7.93 2.26 -17.09
CA VAL A 14 -7.36 3.21 -18.06
C VAL A 14 -5.85 3.30 -17.82
N GLN A 15 -5.07 2.90 -18.81
CA GLN A 15 -3.61 3.00 -18.81
C GLN A 15 -3.15 4.10 -19.79
N GLY A 16 -1.93 4.60 -19.63
CA GLY A 16 -1.30 5.51 -20.59
C GLY A 16 -1.15 6.97 -20.15
N TYR A 17 -1.64 7.34 -18.97
CA TYR A 17 -1.27 8.65 -18.39
C TYR A 17 0.22 8.66 -18.01
N PRO A 18 0.97 9.72 -18.35
CA PRO A 18 2.41 9.79 -18.13
C PRO A 18 2.78 9.98 -16.65
N GLY A 19 1.85 10.46 -15.83
CA GLY A 19 2.13 10.78 -14.45
C GLY A 19 0.89 11.04 -13.59
N GLY A 20 1.15 11.28 -12.32
CA GLY A 20 0.12 11.58 -11.34
C GLY A 20 -0.67 12.86 -11.60
N PRO A 21 -0.04 13.99 -11.99
CA PRO A 21 -0.76 15.23 -12.29
C PRO A 21 -1.76 15.11 -13.44
N GLU A 22 -1.42 14.35 -14.49
CA GLU A 22 -2.31 14.15 -15.63
C GLU A 22 -3.52 13.30 -15.25
N ILE A 23 -3.34 12.29 -14.39
CA ILE A 23 -4.45 11.54 -13.80
C ILE A 23 -5.32 12.46 -12.93
N ASP A 24 -4.71 13.39 -12.18
CA ASP A 24 -5.46 14.32 -11.33
C ASP A 24 -6.38 15.22 -12.17
N LEU A 25 -5.88 15.74 -13.30
CA LEU A 25 -6.69 16.49 -14.26
C LEU A 25 -7.78 15.64 -14.92
N ALA A 26 -7.48 14.39 -15.26
CA ALA A 26 -8.46 13.47 -15.83
C ALA A 26 -9.62 13.21 -14.85
N ILE A 27 -9.34 13.17 -13.54
CA ILE A 27 -10.39 13.10 -12.50
C ILE A 27 -11.21 14.39 -12.48
N GLU A 28 -10.58 15.57 -12.54
CA GLU A 28 -11.30 16.86 -12.59
C GLU A 28 -12.19 16.99 -13.82
N ARG A 29 -11.78 16.42 -14.94
CA ARG A 29 -12.55 16.39 -16.20
C ARG A 29 -13.60 15.29 -16.24
N GLY A 30 -13.61 14.39 -15.26
CA GLY A 30 -14.52 13.25 -15.23
C GLY A 30 -14.18 12.13 -16.23
N GLU A 31 -12.97 12.15 -16.82
CA GLU A 31 -12.46 11.10 -17.69
C GLU A 31 -12.09 9.83 -16.90
N VAL A 32 -11.63 10.01 -15.66
CA VAL A 32 -11.30 8.92 -14.71
C VAL A 32 -12.14 9.09 -13.44
N GLN A 33 -12.81 8.04 -13.00
CA GLN A 33 -13.70 8.09 -11.83
C GLN A 33 -13.08 7.53 -10.55
N CYS A 34 -12.09 6.64 -10.69
CA CYS A 34 -11.43 5.98 -9.57
C CYS A 34 -9.91 6.01 -9.74
N ARG A 35 -9.20 6.23 -8.64
CA ARG A 35 -7.74 6.18 -8.60
C ARG A 35 -7.29 5.53 -7.29
N SER A 36 -6.30 4.63 -7.39
CA SER A 36 -5.53 4.18 -6.23
C SER A 36 -4.36 5.11 -5.99
N PHE A 37 -4.13 5.47 -4.72
CA PHE A 37 -3.09 6.42 -4.32
C PHE A 37 -2.66 6.15 -2.88
N THR A 38 -1.43 6.50 -2.51
CA THR A 38 -0.99 6.34 -1.11
C THR A 38 -1.63 7.42 -0.23
N ILE A 39 -1.94 7.05 1.01
CA ILE A 39 -2.57 7.97 1.98
C ILE A 39 -1.64 9.15 2.28
N GLU A 40 -0.35 8.89 2.50
CA GLU A 40 0.66 9.93 2.70
C GLU A 40 0.64 10.98 1.58
N ALA A 41 0.76 10.54 0.32
CA ALA A 41 0.78 11.46 -0.82
C ALA A 41 -0.55 12.20 -0.95
N PHE A 42 -1.67 11.53 -0.70
CA PHE A 42 -2.99 12.12 -0.69
C PHE A 42 -3.09 13.27 0.33
N PHE A 43 -2.50 13.15 1.52
CA PHE A 43 -2.53 14.22 2.53
C PHE A 43 -1.46 15.31 2.34
N SER A 44 -0.43 15.07 1.53
CA SER A 44 0.76 15.93 1.45
C SER A 44 0.63 17.23 0.64
N ARG A 45 -0.24 17.29 -0.39
CA ARG A 45 -0.22 18.39 -1.38
C ARG A 45 -1.56 18.66 -2.07
N GLU A 46 -1.62 19.76 -2.82
CA GLU A 46 -2.72 20.05 -3.76
C GLU A 46 -2.64 19.19 -5.03
N PRO A 47 -3.78 18.91 -5.71
CA PRO A 47 -5.13 19.44 -5.46
C PRO A 47 -5.93 18.71 -4.36
N TYR A 48 -5.32 17.72 -3.71
CA TYR A 48 -6.02 16.82 -2.78
C TYR A 48 -6.57 17.53 -1.53
N GLY A 49 -5.86 18.55 -1.05
CA GLY A 49 -6.31 19.42 0.04
C GLY A 49 -7.62 20.12 -0.32
N GLY A 50 -7.67 20.76 -1.49
CA GLY A 50 -8.87 21.38 -2.03
C GLY A 50 -10.01 20.40 -2.29
N TRP A 51 -9.73 19.25 -2.91
CA TRP A 51 -10.73 18.23 -3.19
C TRP A 51 -11.41 17.70 -1.93
N ARG A 52 -10.65 17.47 -0.85
CA ARG A 52 -11.20 17.06 0.46
C ARG A 52 -12.14 18.11 1.03
N LYS A 53 -11.71 19.38 1.06
CA LYS A 53 -12.51 20.49 1.63
C LYS A 53 -13.83 20.68 0.89
N LYS A 54 -13.83 20.47 -0.43
CA LYS A 54 -15.01 20.61 -1.29
C LYS A 54 -15.88 19.35 -1.38
N GLY A 55 -15.45 18.24 -0.78
CA GLY A 55 -16.12 16.95 -0.94
C GLY A 55 -16.11 16.42 -2.38
N PHE A 56 -15.14 16.84 -3.20
CA PHE A 56 -15.03 16.47 -4.61
C PHE A 56 -14.70 14.98 -4.81
N ILE A 57 -13.97 14.39 -3.86
CA ILE A 57 -13.60 12.98 -3.86
C ILE A 57 -14.09 12.28 -2.60
N ARG A 58 -14.26 10.96 -2.68
CA ARG A 58 -14.57 10.10 -1.54
C ARG A 58 -13.58 8.96 -1.43
N ASN A 59 -13.02 8.76 -0.25
CA ASN A 59 -12.21 7.59 0.07
C ASN A 59 -13.13 6.39 0.32
N LEU A 60 -12.95 5.32 -0.45
CA LEU A 60 -13.81 4.15 -0.38
C LEU A 60 -13.20 3.04 0.49
N ILE A 61 -11.90 2.79 0.32
CA ILE A 61 -11.21 1.62 0.88
C ILE A 61 -9.76 1.96 1.18
N GLN A 62 -9.23 1.41 2.27
CA GLN A 62 -7.81 1.45 2.60
C GLN A 62 -7.17 0.09 2.35
N THR A 63 -5.93 0.08 1.87
CA THR A 63 -5.16 -1.17 1.63
C THR A 63 -4.21 -1.53 2.76
N GLY A 64 -4.10 -0.69 3.80
CA GLY A 64 -3.32 -0.97 5.00
C GLY A 64 -3.93 -2.09 5.84
N ARG A 65 -3.09 -2.76 6.63
CA ARG A 65 -3.51 -3.81 7.59
C ARG A 65 -4.36 -3.24 8.73
N ALA A 66 -4.11 -1.99 9.10
CA ALA A 66 -4.89 -1.21 10.05
C ALA A 66 -5.43 0.05 9.36
N ARG A 67 -6.50 0.62 9.92
CA ARG A 67 -7.03 1.91 9.46
C ARG A 67 -6.04 3.04 9.76
N ASP A 68 -5.82 3.93 8.82
CA ASP A 68 -5.12 5.19 9.06
C ASP A 68 -6.03 6.11 9.91
N PRO A 69 -5.53 6.72 11.01
CA PRO A 69 -6.32 7.62 11.85
C PRO A 69 -6.96 8.79 11.09
N ARG A 70 -6.33 9.27 10.01
CA ARG A 70 -6.85 10.35 9.16
C ARG A 70 -8.05 9.91 8.32
N LEU A 71 -8.24 8.61 8.15
CA LEU A 71 -9.34 7.99 7.40
C LEU A 71 -10.11 6.98 8.27
N ALA A 72 -10.29 7.26 9.56
CA ALA A 72 -10.87 6.32 10.53
C ALA A 72 -12.26 5.76 10.12
N ASN A 73 -13.03 6.51 9.32
CA ASN A 73 -14.36 6.12 8.83
C ASN A 73 -14.34 5.24 7.56
N VAL A 74 -13.16 5.03 6.97
CA VAL A 74 -13.00 4.26 5.73
C VAL A 74 -12.52 2.85 6.10
N PRO A 75 -13.20 1.78 5.66
CA PRO A 75 -12.80 0.41 5.99
C PRO A 75 -11.51 0.02 5.28
N THR A 76 -10.77 -0.93 5.84
CA THR A 76 -9.71 -1.61 5.12
C THR A 76 -10.29 -2.68 4.18
N ILE A 77 -9.52 -3.06 3.16
CA ILE A 77 -9.87 -4.20 2.30
C ILE A 77 -10.01 -5.49 3.11
N TYR A 78 -9.26 -5.66 4.21
CA TYR A 78 -9.34 -6.83 5.07
C TYR A 78 -10.67 -6.91 5.82
N GLU A 79 -11.15 -5.78 6.36
CA GLU A 79 -12.48 -5.70 6.98
C GLU A 79 -13.61 -5.99 5.99
N LEU A 80 -13.45 -5.57 4.73
CA LEU A 80 -14.39 -5.89 3.66
C LEU A 80 -14.33 -7.37 3.29
N MET A 81 -13.15 -7.96 3.18
CA MET A 81 -12.99 -9.40 2.91
C MET A 81 -13.61 -10.26 4.01
N ASP A 82 -13.51 -9.84 5.28
CA ASP A 82 -14.18 -10.51 6.39
C ASP A 82 -15.70 -10.38 6.29
N ARG A 83 -16.19 -9.17 6.03
CA ARG A 83 -17.63 -8.89 5.88
C ARG A 83 -18.27 -9.67 4.73
N TYR A 84 -17.61 -9.73 3.58
CA TYR A 84 -18.11 -10.39 2.38
C TYR A 84 -17.67 -11.85 2.25
N LYS A 85 -16.99 -12.40 3.27
CA LYS A 85 -16.53 -13.80 3.30
C LYS A 85 -15.72 -14.18 2.05
N THR A 86 -14.78 -13.31 1.66
CA THR A 86 -13.92 -13.54 0.50
C THR A 86 -13.17 -14.87 0.64
N PRO A 87 -13.16 -15.73 -0.40
CA PRO A 87 -12.43 -17.00 -0.37
C PRO A 87 -10.93 -16.80 -0.11
N GLU A 88 -10.29 -17.80 0.50
CA GLU A 88 -8.85 -17.75 0.85
C GLU A 88 -7.96 -17.42 -0.35
N THR A 89 -8.26 -17.98 -1.54
CA THR A 89 -7.54 -17.66 -2.78
C THR A 89 -7.59 -16.16 -3.10
N GLY A 90 -8.74 -15.51 -2.91
CA GLY A 90 -8.91 -14.07 -3.11
C GLY A 90 -8.15 -13.24 -2.06
N ARG A 91 -8.16 -13.69 -0.80
CA ARG A 91 -7.39 -13.06 0.29
C ARG A 91 -5.89 -13.10 0.03
N ARG A 92 -5.38 -14.25 -0.39
CA ARG A 92 -3.98 -14.43 -0.77
C ARG A 92 -3.58 -13.59 -1.97
N LEU A 93 -4.43 -13.56 -3.00
CA LEU A 93 -4.21 -12.71 -4.17
C LEU A 93 -4.13 -11.22 -3.78
N ALA A 94 -5.04 -10.74 -2.92
CA ALA A 94 -4.98 -9.37 -2.39
C ALA A 94 -3.70 -9.14 -1.58
N ALA A 95 -3.28 -10.07 -0.73
CA ALA A 95 -2.06 -9.95 0.06
C ALA A 95 -0.81 -9.78 -0.82
N VAL A 96 -0.70 -10.53 -1.92
CA VAL A 96 0.45 -10.46 -2.85
C VAL A 96 0.48 -9.14 -3.61
N ILE A 97 -0.67 -8.72 -4.16
CA ILE A 97 -0.79 -7.45 -4.89
C ILE A 97 -0.44 -6.27 -3.98
N LEU A 98 -0.89 -6.32 -2.73
CA LEU A 98 -0.68 -5.26 -1.75
C LEU A 98 0.67 -5.33 -1.04
N ALA A 99 1.41 -6.44 -1.17
CA ALA A 99 2.70 -6.63 -0.52
C ALA A 99 3.68 -5.50 -0.87
N GLY A 100 3.73 -5.10 -2.15
CA GLY A 100 4.60 -3.99 -2.59
C GLY A 100 4.31 -2.67 -1.87
N GLY A 101 3.04 -2.38 -1.56
CA GLY A 101 2.67 -1.22 -0.76
C GLY A 101 2.97 -1.37 0.73
N ALA A 102 2.84 -2.59 1.27
CA ALA A 102 3.12 -2.90 2.67
C ALA A 102 4.62 -2.84 3.03
N LEU A 103 5.49 -3.14 2.07
CA LEU A 103 6.96 -3.06 2.26
C LEU A 103 7.45 -1.61 2.45
N GLY A 104 6.66 -0.61 2.02
CA GLY A 104 7.00 0.80 2.14
C GLY A 104 8.30 1.15 1.42
N ARG A 105 9.32 1.58 2.17
CA ARG A 105 10.66 1.93 1.67
C ARG A 105 11.70 1.05 2.35
N PRO A 106 11.80 -0.25 1.99
CA PRO A 106 12.65 -1.19 2.72
C PRO A 106 14.13 -0.94 2.40
N MET A 107 14.99 -1.12 3.40
CA MET A 107 16.43 -1.29 3.17
C MET A 107 16.71 -2.78 2.96
N MET A 108 17.44 -3.10 1.89
CA MET A 108 17.76 -4.47 1.52
C MET A 108 19.27 -4.68 1.46
N ALA A 109 19.71 -5.85 1.90
CA ALA A 109 21.09 -6.32 1.77
C ALA A 109 21.16 -7.40 0.68
N PRO A 110 22.31 -7.58 0.00
CA PRO A 110 22.46 -8.64 -1.00
C PRO A 110 22.33 -10.04 -0.38
N PRO A 111 22.05 -11.08 -1.20
CA PRO A 111 22.03 -12.45 -0.73
C PRO A 111 23.42 -12.88 -0.20
N GLY A 112 23.44 -13.78 0.78
CA GLY A 112 24.68 -14.35 1.34
C GLY A 112 25.35 -13.52 2.44
N VAL A 113 24.75 -12.42 2.89
CA VAL A 113 25.25 -11.65 4.04
C VAL A 113 25.17 -12.52 5.31
N PRO A 114 26.25 -12.65 6.10
CA PRO A 114 26.26 -13.46 7.31
C PRO A 114 25.18 -13.01 8.32
N PRO A 115 24.51 -13.94 9.04
CA PRO A 115 23.43 -13.60 9.97
C PRO A 115 23.80 -12.54 11.01
N ASP A 116 25.03 -12.58 11.54
CA ASP A 116 25.51 -11.58 12.51
C ASP A 116 25.56 -10.17 11.92
N ARG A 117 25.86 -10.03 10.62
CA ARG A 117 25.86 -8.74 9.92
C ARG A 117 24.44 -8.24 9.70
N VAL A 118 23.50 -9.13 9.34
CA VAL A 118 22.08 -8.78 9.23
C VAL A 118 21.55 -8.29 10.58
N LYS A 119 21.89 -9.00 11.66
CA LYS A 119 21.51 -8.60 13.03
C LYS A 119 22.00 -7.20 13.37
N ILE A 120 23.27 -6.90 13.12
CA ILE A 120 23.84 -5.56 13.34
C ILE A 120 23.06 -4.47 12.58
N LEU A 121 22.73 -4.71 11.30
CA LEU A 121 21.99 -3.75 10.48
C LEU A 121 20.57 -3.52 11.00
N ARG A 122 19.86 -4.59 11.40
CA ARG A 122 18.51 -4.48 12.00
C ARG A 122 18.54 -3.71 13.32
N GLU A 123 19.49 -4.03 14.20
CA GLU A 123 19.66 -3.35 15.49
C GLU A 123 20.07 -1.87 15.30
N ALA A 124 20.93 -1.56 14.34
CA ALA A 124 21.29 -0.19 14.00
C ALA A 124 20.07 0.60 13.52
N PHE A 125 19.29 0.04 12.58
CA PHE A 125 18.05 0.66 12.13
C PHE A 125 17.06 0.92 13.27
N ALA A 126 16.80 -0.11 14.09
CA ALA A 126 15.89 0.00 15.23
C ALA A 126 16.33 1.06 16.25
N ARG A 127 17.64 1.24 16.47
CA ARG A 127 18.19 2.31 17.31
C ARG A 127 17.98 3.69 16.67
N THR A 128 18.26 3.84 15.38
CA THR A 128 18.04 5.12 14.66
C THR A 128 16.59 5.57 14.72
N MET A 129 15.62 4.65 14.59
CA MET A 129 14.19 4.99 14.68
C MET A 129 13.77 5.54 16.06
N LYS A 130 14.60 5.36 17.09
CA LYS A 130 14.39 5.87 18.46
C LYS A 130 15.37 7.00 18.82
N ASP A 131 16.29 7.35 17.93
CA ASP A 131 17.30 8.37 18.18
C ASP A 131 16.65 9.76 18.24
N PRO A 132 16.84 10.54 19.32
CA PRO A 132 16.22 11.85 19.45
C PRO A 132 16.60 12.82 18.32
N GLY A 133 17.86 12.82 17.87
CA GLY A 133 18.31 13.69 16.80
C GLY A 133 17.67 13.33 15.46
N PHE A 134 17.52 12.03 15.18
CA PHE A 134 16.76 11.57 14.02
C PHE A 134 15.28 11.99 14.08
N LEU A 135 14.63 11.82 15.24
CA LEU A 135 13.22 12.20 15.43
C LEU A 135 12.99 13.71 15.28
N GLU A 136 13.93 14.53 15.76
CA GLU A 136 13.90 15.98 15.55
C GLU A 136 13.99 16.36 14.07
N GLU A 137 14.88 15.73 13.31
CA GLU A 137 15.01 15.97 11.87
C GLU A 137 13.77 15.52 11.09
N ILE A 138 13.19 14.36 11.43
CA ILE A 138 11.92 13.89 10.86
C ILE A 138 10.82 14.93 11.10
N LYS A 139 10.71 15.46 12.32
CA LYS A 139 9.72 16.49 12.66
C LYS A 139 9.95 17.79 11.90
N LYS A 140 11.21 18.28 11.81
CA LYS A 140 11.55 19.49 11.05
C LYS A 140 11.17 19.38 9.58
N ARG A 141 11.36 18.20 9.00
CA ARG A 141 11.02 17.92 7.59
C ARG A 141 9.55 17.56 7.37
N ASN A 142 8.77 17.48 8.45
CA ASN A 142 7.37 17.05 8.43
C ASN A 142 7.19 15.70 7.72
N PHE A 143 8.11 14.76 7.97
CA PHE A 143 8.04 13.40 7.43
C PHE A 143 7.26 12.48 8.37
N GLU A 144 6.47 11.59 7.78
CA GLU A 144 5.81 10.52 8.52
C GLU A 144 6.82 9.42 8.85
N LEU A 145 6.77 8.92 10.09
CA LEU A 145 7.63 7.85 10.56
C LEU A 145 6.77 6.68 11.06
N GLY A 146 6.86 5.55 10.35
CA GLY A 146 6.18 4.30 10.70
C GLY A 146 7.09 3.12 10.36
N PRO A 147 8.12 2.83 11.17
CA PRO A 147 9.08 1.79 10.85
C PRO A 147 8.48 0.40 11.02
N THR A 148 8.71 -0.46 10.04
CA THR A 148 8.47 -1.91 10.12
C THR A 148 9.78 -2.60 10.49
N THR A 149 9.72 -3.60 11.35
CA THR A 149 10.91 -4.36 11.74
C THR A 149 11.43 -5.21 10.59
N GLY A 150 12.71 -5.59 10.66
CA GLY A 150 13.31 -6.45 9.63
C GLY A 150 12.67 -7.84 9.58
N GLU A 151 12.20 -8.32 10.74
CA GLU A 151 11.49 -9.58 10.91
C GLU A 151 10.10 -9.53 10.25
N GLU A 152 9.31 -8.49 10.55
CA GLU A 152 7.99 -8.30 9.92
C GLU A 152 8.11 -8.13 8.39
N LEU A 153 9.13 -7.39 7.91
CA LEU A 153 9.40 -7.28 6.47
C LEU A 153 9.75 -8.63 5.85
N GLU A 154 10.56 -9.45 6.53
CA GLU A 154 10.93 -10.77 6.06
C GLU A 154 9.71 -11.70 5.97
N GLU A 155 8.80 -11.64 6.93
CA GLU A 155 7.53 -12.37 6.90
C GLU A 155 6.66 -11.94 5.72
N ILE A 156 6.49 -10.64 5.49
CA ILE A 156 5.73 -10.11 4.34
C ILE A 156 6.31 -10.63 3.02
N VAL A 157 7.64 -10.61 2.88
CA VAL A 157 8.31 -11.11 1.66
C VAL A 157 8.12 -12.62 1.51
N LYS A 158 8.30 -13.40 2.58
CA LYS A 158 8.10 -14.86 2.55
C LYS A 158 6.68 -15.22 2.16
N ASP A 159 5.69 -14.56 2.76
CA ASP A 159 4.29 -14.75 2.42
C ASP A 159 4.04 -14.40 0.96
N ALA A 160 4.50 -13.25 0.48
CA ALA A 160 4.32 -12.84 -0.91
C ALA A 160 4.96 -13.80 -1.92
N MET A 161 6.09 -14.42 -1.58
CA MET A 161 6.81 -15.37 -2.44
C MET A 161 6.26 -16.80 -2.34
N SER A 162 5.63 -17.17 -1.22
CA SER A 162 5.14 -18.52 -0.94
C SER A 162 3.66 -18.68 -1.33
N GLN A 163 3.33 -18.43 -2.60
CA GLN A 163 1.96 -18.46 -3.09
C GLN A 163 1.58 -19.77 -3.77
N PRO A 164 0.38 -20.31 -3.54
CA PRO A 164 -0.10 -21.49 -4.25
C PRO A 164 -0.14 -21.27 -5.78
N PRO A 165 0.03 -22.32 -6.60
CA PRO A 165 -0.04 -22.22 -8.05
C PRO A 165 -1.32 -21.53 -8.55
N GLU A 166 -2.47 -21.81 -7.92
CA GLU A 166 -3.75 -21.18 -8.28
C GLU A 166 -3.73 -19.65 -8.13
N VAL A 167 -3.09 -19.12 -7.07
CA VAL A 167 -2.95 -17.68 -6.84
C VAL A 167 -2.00 -17.07 -7.86
N ILE A 168 -0.90 -17.77 -8.18
CA ILE A 168 0.07 -17.33 -9.21
C ILE A 168 -0.59 -17.24 -10.59
N GLU A 169 -1.39 -18.25 -10.97
CA GLU A 169 -2.11 -18.24 -12.25
C GLU A 169 -3.14 -17.11 -12.33
N LYS A 170 -3.85 -16.81 -11.23
CA LYS A 170 -4.73 -15.63 -11.15
C LYS A 170 -3.95 -14.32 -11.26
N LEU A 171 -2.79 -14.22 -10.62
CA LEU A 171 -1.94 -13.03 -10.70
C LEU A 171 -1.44 -12.78 -12.12
N LYS A 172 -0.99 -13.82 -12.84
CA LYS A 172 -0.55 -13.71 -14.24
C LYS A 172 -1.66 -13.17 -15.15
N LYS A 173 -2.86 -13.76 -15.07
CA LYS A 173 -4.05 -13.31 -15.79
C LYS A 173 -4.35 -11.83 -15.52
N MET A 174 -4.21 -11.38 -14.27
CA MET A 174 -4.40 -9.97 -13.90
C MET A 174 -3.34 -9.04 -14.49
N LEU A 175 -2.08 -9.50 -14.57
CA LEU A 175 -0.97 -8.73 -15.13
C LEU A 175 -0.94 -8.74 -16.67
N GLY A 176 -1.96 -9.34 -17.32
CA GLY A 176 -2.03 -9.45 -18.78
C GLY A 176 -0.95 -10.36 -19.37
N LYS A 177 -0.46 -11.33 -18.59
CA LYS A 177 0.49 -12.36 -19.02
C LYS A 177 -0.10 -13.75 -18.95
#